data_AF-A0A061PET1-F1
#
_entry.id   AF-A0A061PET1-F1
#
_cell.length_a   1.000
_cell.length_b   1.000
_cell.length_c   1.000
_cell.angle_alpha   90.00
_cell.angle_beta   90.00
_cell.angle_gamma   90.00
#
_symmetry.space_group_name_H-M   'P 1'
#
loop_
_entity.id
_entity.type
_entity.pdbx_description
1 polymer ?
#
loop_
_entity_poly.entity_id
_entity_poly.type
_entity_poly.pdbx_seq_one_letter_code
_entity_poly.pdbx_strand_id
1 'polypeptide(L)'
;MGSMGTRPNPDRAVDEATGDPLEIWTAYDGFVDGVYTFYETVKHAKTDEILVHEKMQLIFRTEEEITHSLEQAGFAQVQVYGDFDWKAAGVETKAFVFHSIK
;
A
#
# COMPACT_ATOMS: atom_id res chain seq x y z
N MET A 1 -6.40 -10.50 29.86
CA MET A 1 -6.53 -11.83 29.23
C MET A 1 -6.46 -11.61 27.72
N GLY A 2 -5.31 -11.94 27.11
CA GLY A 2 -5.09 -11.70 25.69
C GLY A 2 -5.88 -12.69 24.86
N SER A 3 -6.77 -12.19 23.99
CA SER A 3 -7.38 -12.99 22.94
C SER A 3 -6.28 -13.54 22.05
N MET A 4 -6.10 -14.85 22.03
CA MET A 4 -5.36 -15.55 20.96
C MET A 4 -6.20 -15.42 19.69
N GLY A 5 -6.11 -14.27 19.03
CA GLY A 5 -6.47 -14.16 17.63
C GLY A 5 -5.58 -15.11 16.84
N THR A 6 -6.17 -15.89 15.95
CA THR A 6 -5.45 -16.70 14.95
C THR A 6 -4.31 -15.89 14.38
N ARG A 7 -3.06 -16.38 14.52
CA ARG A 7 -1.91 -15.73 13.88
C ARG A 7 -2.23 -15.65 12.39
N PRO A 8 -2.17 -14.46 11.76
CA PRO A 8 -2.35 -14.38 10.32
C PRO A 8 -1.33 -15.29 9.65
N ASN A 9 -1.73 -16.02 8.62
CA ASN A 9 -0.76 -16.75 7.81
C ASN A 9 0.10 -15.71 7.07
N PRO A 10 1.44 -15.86 7.07
CA PRO A 10 2.27 -14.96 6.29
C PRO A 10 2.02 -15.16 4.81
N ASP A 11 2.15 -14.08 4.06
CA ASP A 11 2.29 -14.18 2.62
C ASP A 11 3.66 -14.79 2.29
N ARG A 12 3.71 -15.57 1.21
CA ARG A 12 4.92 -16.29 0.80
C ARG A 12 5.48 -15.71 -0.48
N ALA A 13 6.79 -15.51 -0.49
CA ALA A 13 7.54 -15.08 -1.67
C ALA A 13 8.80 -15.93 -1.82
N VAL A 14 9.56 -15.66 -2.88
CA VAL A 14 10.85 -16.29 -3.14
C VAL A 14 11.85 -15.18 -3.38
N ASP A 15 13.01 -15.27 -2.74
CA ASP A 15 14.14 -14.40 -3.04
C ASP A 15 14.64 -14.71 -4.47
N GLU A 16 14.55 -13.73 -5.37
CA GLU A 16 14.92 -13.92 -6.78
C GLU A 16 16.42 -14.20 -6.99
N ALA A 17 17.27 -13.76 -6.06
CA ALA A 17 18.73 -13.94 -6.18
C ALA A 17 19.17 -15.34 -5.72
N THR A 18 18.55 -15.86 -4.66
CA THR A 18 18.97 -17.12 -4.01
C THR A 18 18.02 -18.29 -4.27
N GLY A 19 16.76 -18.00 -4.62
CA GLY A 19 15.68 -18.98 -4.71
C GLY A 19 15.12 -19.42 -3.36
N ASP A 20 15.54 -18.79 -2.25
CA ASP A 20 15.08 -19.17 -0.93
C ASP A 20 13.66 -18.66 -0.63
N PRO A 21 12.85 -19.44 0.11
CA PRO A 21 11.51 -19.02 0.49
C PRO A 21 11.56 -17.88 1.51
N LEU A 22 10.70 -16.89 1.31
CA LEU A 22 10.50 -15.75 2.19
C LEU A 22 9.10 -15.79 2.80
N GLU A 23 8.99 -15.29 4.03
CA GLU A 23 7.72 -14.97 4.68
C GLU A 23 7.58 -13.46 4.81
N ILE A 24 6.40 -12.95 4.47
CA ILE A 24 6.01 -11.55 4.61
C ILE A 24 4.92 -11.48 5.68
N TRP A 25 5.19 -10.69 6.71
CA TRP A 25 4.30 -10.52 7.86
C TRP A 25 3.84 -9.07 7.96
N THR A 26 2.54 -8.89 8.00
CA THR A 26 1.91 -7.57 8.22
C THR A 26 1.37 -7.50 9.63
N ALA A 27 1.86 -6.53 10.41
CA ALA A 27 1.43 -6.29 11.78
C ALA A 27 0.78 -4.90 11.89
N TYR A 28 -0.51 -4.86 12.20
CA TYR A 28 -1.22 -3.60 12.45
C TYR A 28 -0.67 -2.89 13.70
N ASP A 29 -0.36 -1.59 13.56
CA ASP A 29 0.12 -0.72 14.64
C ASP A 29 -1.01 0.18 15.16
N GLY A 30 -1.79 0.79 14.25
CA GLY A 30 -2.85 1.70 14.65
C GLY A 30 -3.49 2.49 13.50
N PHE A 31 -4.57 3.20 13.82
CA PHE A 31 -5.22 4.18 12.96
C PHE A 31 -5.43 5.46 13.77
N VAL A 32 -4.60 6.48 13.49
CA VAL A 32 -4.59 7.75 14.22
C VAL A 32 -4.60 8.88 13.21
N ASP A 33 -5.48 9.86 13.42
CA ASP A 33 -5.62 11.05 12.57
C ASP A 33 -5.75 10.75 11.06
N GLY A 34 -6.47 9.68 10.71
CA GLY A 34 -6.68 9.28 9.32
C GLY A 34 -5.52 8.48 8.70
N VAL A 35 -4.46 8.19 9.47
CA VAL A 35 -3.29 7.44 9.01
C VAL A 35 -3.36 6.00 9.51
N TYR A 36 -3.50 5.06 8.57
CA TYR A 36 -3.41 3.63 8.84
C TYR A 36 -1.95 3.19 8.85
N THR A 37 -1.52 2.64 9.98
CA THR A 37 -0.12 2.33 10.23
C THR A 37 0.05 0.83 10.51
N PHE A 38 1.05 0.24 9.88
CA PHE A 38 1.42 -1.16 10.07
C PHE A 38 2.93 -1.34 9.89
N TYR A 39 3.45 -2.48 10.31
CA TYR A 39 4.81 -2.90 10.03
C TYR A 39 4.79 -4.04 9.03
N GLU A 40 5.65 -3.97 8.03
CA GLU A 40 5.92 -5.08 7.12
C GLU A 40 7.27 -5.70 7.50
N THR A 41 7.27 -7.00 7.75
CA THR A 41 8.49 -7.76 8.05
C THR A 41 8.68 -8.84 7.00
N VAL A 42 9.81 -8.80 6.31
CA VAL A 42 10.25 -9.84 5.36
C VAL A 42 11.40 -10.61 5.99
N LYS A 43 11.28 -11.94 6.02
CA LYS A 43 12.33 -12.81 6.55
C LYS A 43 12.50 -14.09 5.75
N HIS A 44 13.68 -14.68 5.79
CA HIS A 44 13.89 -16.03 5.26
C HIS A 44 13.09 -17.06 6.07
N ALA A 45 12.29 -17.87 5.39
CA ALA A 45 11.40 -18.85 6.04
C ALA A 45 12.18 -19.99 6.74
N LYS A 46 13.42 -20.25 6.31
CA LYS A 46 14.26 -21.35 6.84
C LYS A 46 15.11 -20.92 8.03
N THR A 47 15.61 -19.68 8.02
CA THR A 47 16.61 -19.19 8.99
C THR A 47 16.04 -18.18 9.97
N ASP A 48 14.82 -17.70 9.74
CA ASP A 48 14.19 -16.58 10.47
C ASP A 48 14.98 -15.26 10.39
N GLU A 49 15.97 -15.17 9.51
CA GLU A 49 16.74 -13.95 9.27
C GLU A 49 15.84 -12.86 8.70
N ILE A 50 15.74 -11.73 9.39
CA ILE A 50 14.95 -10.57 9.00
C ILE A 50 15.73 -9.77 7.97
N LEU A 51 15.15 -9.61 6.78
CA LEU A 51 15.70 -8.83 5.69
C LEU A 51 15.16 -7.40 5.69
N VAL A 52 13.88 -7.25 6.03
CA VAL A 52 13.17 -5.97 6.06
C VAL A 52 12.29 -5.93 7.29
N HIS A 53 12.27 -4.80 7.98
CA HIS A 53 11.30 -4.49 9.03
C HIS A 53 11.01 -3.00 8.98
N GLU A 54 9.95 -2.64 8.26
CA GLU A 54 9.66 -1.25 7.92
C GLU A 54 8.28 -0.81 8.39
N LYS A 55 8.20 0.44 8.83
CA LYS A 55 6.94 1.08 9.22
C LYS A 55 6.26 1.66 7.98
N MET A 56 5.07 1.15 7.68
CA MET A 56 4.25 1.58 6.55
C MET A 56 3.08 2.44 7.04
N GLN A 57 2.78 3.50 6.29
CA GLN A 57 1.70 4.43 6.58
C GLN A 57 0.88 4.71 5.33
N LEU A 58 -0.44 4.57 5.45
CA LEU A 58 -1.40 4.81 4.37
C LEU A 58 -2.42 5.86 4.81
N ILE A 59 -2.81 6.73 3.88
CA ILE A 59 -3.95 7.63 4.04
C ILE A 59 -4.92 7.29 2.91
N PHE A 60 -6.16 7.00 3.28
CA PHE A 60 -7.24 6.76 2.32
C PHE A 60 -7.86 8.10 1.94
N ARG A 61 -7.93 8.38 0.64
CA ARG A 61 -8.51 9.60 0.09
C ARG A 61 -9.39 9.28 -1.10
N THR A 62 -10.42 10.09 -1.33
CA THR A 62 -11.23 10.00 -2.54
C THR A 62 -10.51 10.60 -3.75
N GLU A 63 -11.02 10.32 -4.95
CA GLU A 63 -10.55 10.95 -6.18
C GLU A 63 -10.64 12.48 -6.10
N GLU A 64 -11.76 13.00 -5.59
CA GLU A 64 -12.01 14.44 -5.46
C GLU A 64 -11.01 15.10 -4.49
N GLU A 65 -10.70 14.46 -3.37
CA GLU A 65 -9.74 14.97 -2.39
C GLU A 65 -8.32 15.07 -2.97
N ILE A 66 -7.90 14.07 -3.75
CA ILE A 66 -6.61 14.08 -4.42
C ILE A 66 -6.60 15.14 -5.53
N THR A 67 -7.67 15.23 -6.32
CA THR A 67 -7.81 16.23 -7.39
C THR A 67 -7.71 17.64 -6.83
N HIS A 68 -8.45 17.93 -5.76
CA HIS A 68 -8.39 19.23 -5.08
C HIS A 68 -6.99 19.52 -4.53
N SER A 69 -6.31 18.51 -3.97
CA SER A 69 -4.93 18.68 -3.47
C SER A 69 -3.95 19.03 -4.59
N LEU A 70 -4.11 18.45 -5.78
CA LEU A 70 -3.28 18.77 -6.95
C LEU A 70 -3.52 20.19 -7.44
N GLU A 71 -4.78 20.62 -7.51
CA GLU A 71 -5.13 22.00 -7.87
C GLU A 71 -4.54 23.03 -6.88
N GLN A 72 -4.64 22.77 -5.56
CA GLN A 72 -4.04 23.62 -4.53
C GLN A 72 -2.51 23.66 -4.61
N ALA A 73 -1.87 22.59 -5.09
CA ALA A 73 -0.43 22.54 -5.33
C ALA A 73 0.00 23.24 -6.64
N GLY A 74 -0.94 23.83 -7.39
CA GLY A 74 -0.71 24.59 -8.60
C GLY A 74 -0.72 23.76 -9.88
N PHE A 75 -1.12 22.48 -9.82
CA PHE A 75 -1.32 21.68 -11.03
C PHE A 75 -2.65 22.04 -11.70
N ALA A 76 -2.66 22.02 -13.03
CA ALA A 76 -3.81 22.25 -13.87
C ALA A 76 -4.06 21.05 -14.80
N GLN A 77 -5.22 21.06 -15.47
CA GLN A 77 -5.63 19.99 -16.41
C GLN A 77 -5.58 18.60 -15.78
N VAL A 78 -6.02 18.47 -14.52
CA VAL A 78 -6.05 17.19 -13.82
C VAL A 78 -7.03 16.26 -14.51
N GLN A 79 -6.51 15.21 -15.13
CA GLN A 79 -7.26 14.12 -15.74
C GLN A 79 -7.01 12.85 -14.96
N VAL A 80 -8.08 12.12 -14.67
CA VAL A 80 -8.01 10.89 -13.89
C VAL A 80 -8.39 9.71 -14.77
N TYR A 81 -7.45 8.80 -14.94
CA TYR A 81 -7.65 7.57 -15.71
C TYR A 81 -7.77 6.37 -14.80
N GLY A 82 -8.56 5.37 -15.23
CA GLY A 82 -8.72 4.12 -14.52
C GLY A 82 -7.80 3.03 -15.03
N ASP A 83 -7.38 2.14 -14.12
CA ASP A 83 -6.87 0.78 -14.40
C ASP A 83 -5.77 0.70 -15.48
N PHE A 84 -4.98 1.78 -15.64
CA PHE A 84 -3.93 1.93 -16.65
C PHE A 84 -4.39 1.77 -18.11
N ASP A 85 -5.69 1.94 -18.38
CA ASP A 85 -6.26 1.74 -19.72
C ASP A 85 -6.48 3.05 -20.50
N TRP A 86 -5.98 4.18 -19.96
CA TRP A 86 -6.12 5.54 -20.49
C TRP A 86 -7.57 5.98 -20.72
N LYS A 87 -8.55 5.30 -20.13
CA LYS A 87 -9.95 5.74 -20.08
C LYS A 87 -10.21 6.48 -18.79
N ALA A 88 -11.21 7.38 -18.82
CA ALA A 88 -11.65 8.08 -17.62
C ALA A 88 -12.03 7.08 -16.52
N ALA A 89 -11.61 7.37 -15.30
CA ALA A 89 -11.98 6.57 -14.15
C ALA A 89 -13.51 6.57 -13.93
N GLY A 90 -14.03 5.45 -13.43
CA GLY A 90 -15.44 5.28 -13.12
C GLY A 90 -15.63 4.55 -11.79
N VAL A 91 -16.89 4.30 -11.42
CA VAL A 91 -17.25 3.73 -10.11
C VAL A 91 -16.60 2.36 -9.84
N GLU A 92 -16.31 1.59 -10.89
CA GLU A 92 -15.69 0.26 -10.80
C GLU A 92 -14.16 0.28 -10.91
N THR A 93 -13.56 1.47 -11.06
CA THR A 93 -12.10 1.63 -11.18
C THR A 93 -11.40 1.24 -9.89
N LYS A 94 -10.33 0.45 -10.01
CA LYS A 94 -9.56 -0.08 -8.87
C LYS A 94 -8.22 0.63 -8.69
N ALA A 95 -7.66 1.16 -9.78
CA ALA A 95 -6.46 1.97 -9.75
C ALA A 95 -6.69 3.30 -10.47
N PHE A 96 -6.28 4.39 -9.84
CA PHE A 96 -6.40 5.74 -10.40
C PHE A 96 -5.02 6.24 -10.83
N VAL A 97 -4.94 6.78 -12.05
CA VAL A 97 -3.76 7.46 -12.58
C VAL A 97 -4.10 8.93 -12.76
N PHE A 98 -3.48 9.79 -11.96
CA PHE A 98 -3.64 11.25 -12.06
C PHE A 98 -2.59 11.79 -13.03
N HIS A 99 -3.06 12.37 -14.13
CA HIS A 99 -2.23 13.09 -15.09
C HIS A 99 -2.55 14.57 -15.00
N SER A 100 -1.53 15.40 -14.76
CA SER A 100 -1.70 16.85 -14.62
C SER A 100 -0.45 17.60 -15.10
N ILE A 101 -0.61 18.88 -15.41
CA ILE A 101 0.46 19.77 -15.86
C ILE A 101 0.69 20.82 -14.79
N LYS A 102 1.96 21.14 -14.51
CA LYS A 102 2.33 22.19 -13.55
C LYS A 102 2.49 23.54 -14.23
#